data_AF-A0A2M7XRN1-F1
#
_entry.id   AF-A0A2M7XRN1-F1
#
_cell.length_a   1.000
_cell.length_b   1.000
_cell.length_c   1.000
_cell.angle_alpha   90.00
_cell.angle_beta   90.00
_cell.angle_gamma   90.00
#
_symmetry.space_group_name_H-M   'P 1'
#
loop_
_entity.id
_entity.type
_entity.pdbx_description
1 polymer ?
#
loop_
_entity_poly.entity_id
_entity_poly.type
_entity_poly.pdbx_seq_one_letter_code
_entity_poly.pdbx_strand_id
1 'polypeptide(L)' 'FTQMLRAWFQTNSVITPADVRDMLNSTRKVVIPLLNYTDSKGLTRRDGDVRVWVGEA' A
#
# COMPACT_ATOMS: atom_id res chain seq x y z
N PHE A 1 -7.73 6.33 0.05
CA PHE A 1 -6.68 5.29 0.13
C PHE A 1 -5.34 5.77 -0.42
N THR A 2 -5.21 6.10 -1.72
CA THR A 2 -3.93 6.53 -2.33
C THR A 2 -3.25 7.69 -1.59
N GLN A 3 -3.99 8.71 -1.15
CA GLN A 3 -3.42 9.81 -0.36
C GLN A 3 -2.85 9.33 0.99
N MET A 4 -3.50 8.35 1.65
CA MET A 4 -3.03 7.78 2.91
C MET A 4 -1.75 6.97 2.69
N LEU A 5 -1.68 6.20 1.60
CA LEU A 5 -0.45 5.51 1.21
C LEU A 5 0.68 6.50 0.92
N ARG A 6 0.41 7.55 0.16
CA ARG A 6 1.41 8.60 -0.11
C ARG A 6 1.93 9.22 1.19
N ALA A 7 1.04 9.53 2.14
CA ALA A 7 1.40 10.05 3.45
C ALA A 7 2.25 9.05 4.26
N TRP A 8 1.89 7.76 4.26
CA TRP A 8 2.69 6.70 4.89
C TRP A 8 4.13 6.68 4.36
N PHE A 9 4.28 6.77 3.05
CA PHE A 9 5.59 6.73 2.38
C PHE A 9 6.41 8.02 2.52
N GLN A 10 5.88 9.08 3.14
CA GLN A 10 6.69 10.25 3.51
C GLN A 10 7.60 9.98 4.71
N THR A 11 7.23 9.04 5.57
CA THR A 11 7.97 8.72 6.82
C THR A 11 8.43 7.27 6.90
N ASN A 12 7.88 6.38 6.05
CA ASN A 12 8.22 4.97 6.00
C ASN A 12 8.68 4.58 4.59
N SER A 13 9.63 3.66 4.48
CA SER A 13 10.14 3.18 3.17
C SER A 13 9.31 2.04 2.57
N VAL A 14 8.61 1.28 3.41
CA VAL A 14 7.86 0.09 3.03
C VAL A 14 6.51 0.05 3.75
N ILE A 15 5.58 -0.73 3.22
CA ILE A 15 4.31 -1.02 3.90
C ILE A 15 3.92 -2.49 3.74
N THR A 16 3.50 -3.14 4.83
CA THR A 16 2.97 -4.51 4.81
C THR A 16 1.45 -4.49 4.61
N PRO A 17 0.84 -5.60 4.16
CA PRO A 17 -0.62 -5.74 4.19
C PRO A 17 -1.23 -5.63 5.61
N ALA A 18 -0.47 -5.91 6.67
CA ALA A 18 -0.92 -5.76 8.05
C ALA A 18 -1.00 -4.29 8.45
N ASP A 19 0.00 -3.48 8.09
CA ASP A 19 -0.01 -2.03 8.35
C ASP A 19 -1.21 -1.36 7.67
N VAL A 20 -1.52 -1.77 6.44
CA VAL A 20 -2.67 -1.24 5.69
C VAL A 20 -3.99 -1.64 6.33
N ARG A 21 -4.07 -2.87 6.84
CA ARG A 21 -5.24 -3.36 7.57
C ARG A 21 -5.48 -2.52 8.82
N ASP A 22 -4.43 -2.23 9.57
CA ASP A 22 -4.52 -1.48 10.81
C ASP A 22 -4.83 0.00 10.53
N MET A 23 -4.20 0.58 9.51
CA MET A 23 -4.46 1.94 9.02
C MET A 23 -5.92 2.15 8.56
N LEU A 24 -6.52 1.14 7.91
CA LEU A 24 -7.90 1.21 7.41
C LEU A 24 -8.94 0.63 8.39
N ASN A 25 -8.50 0.13 9.55
CA ASN A 25 -9.30 -0.66 10.48
C ASN A 25 -10.21 -1.68 9.76
N SER A 26 -9.61 -2.48 8.87
CA SER A 26 -10.32 -3.36 7.95
C SER A 26 -9.81 -4.81 8.02
N THR A 27 -10.14 -5.62 7.02
CA THR A 27 -9.70 -7.01 6.93
C THR A 27 -8.81 -7.24 5.71
N ARG A 28 -8.01 -8.30 5.72
CA ARG A 28 -7.19 -8.70 4.57
C ARG A 28 -8.01 -8.89 3.28
N LYS A 29 -9.25 -9.36 3.39
CA LYS A 29 -10.15 -9.54 2.24
C LYS A 29 -10.42 -8.22 1.49
N VAL A 30 -10.44 -7.09 2.20
CA VAL A 30 -10.63 -5.75 1.63
C VAL A 30 -9.30 -5.13 1.21
N VAL A 31 -8.28 -5.28 2.06
CA VAL A 31 -6.97 -4.65 1.88
C VAL A 31 -6.21 -5.19 0.67
N ILE A 32 -6.22 -6.51 0.44
CA ILE A 32 -5.46 -7.12 -0.65
C ILE A 32 -5.92 -6.61 -2.03
N PRO A 33 -7.22 -6.57 -2.35
CA PRO A 33 -7.70 -5.94 -3.59
C PRO A 33 -7.30 -4.48 -3.75
N LEU A 34 -7.33 -3.67 -2.68
CA LEU A 34 -6.92 -2.28 -2.72
C LEU A 34 -5.43 -2.11 -3.04
N LEU A 35 -4.59 -2.97 -2.45
CA LEU A 35 -3.16 -2.98 -2.74
C LEU A 35 -2.86 -3.46 -4.16
N ASN A 36 -3.59 -4.46 -4.65
CA ASN A 36 -3.47 -4.89 -6.03
C ASN A 36 -3.89 -3.78 -7.00
N TYR A 37 -4.89 -2.96 -6.63
CA TYR A 37 -5.26 -1.79 -7.43
C TYR A 37 -4.11 -0.79 -7.52
N THR A 38 -3.43 -0.46 -6.41
CA THR A 38 -2.29 0.48 -6.45
C THR A 38 -1.08 -0.09 -7.17
N ASP A 39 -0.87 -1.41 -7.08
CA ASP A 39 0.15 -2.12 -7.87
C ASP A 39 -0.16 -2.02 -9.38
N SER A 40 -1.42 -2.27 -9.77
CA SER A 40 -1.86 -2.19 -11.18
C SER A 40 -1.78 -0.78 -11.77
N LYS A 41 -1.83 0.25 -10.93
CA LYS A 41 -1.69 1.65 -11.31
C LYS A 41 -0.23 2.12 -11.31
N GLY A 42 0.73 1.26 -10.99
CA GLY A 42 2.15 1.61 -10.91
C GLY A 42 2.50 2.51 -9.73
N LEU A 43 1.60 2.71 -8.77
CA LEU A 43 1.82 3.56 -7.60
C LEU A 43 2.71 2.87 -6.56
N THR A 44 2.47 1.57 -6.38
CA THR A 44 3.23 0.69 -5.51
C THR A 44 3.78 -0.49 -6.29
N ARG A 45 4.83 -1.12 -5.76
CA ARG A 45 5.34 -2.41 -6.27
C ARG A 45 5.53 -3.35 -5.11
N ARG A 46 5.10 -4.61 -5.30
CA ARG A 46 5.35 -5.67 -4.33
C ARG A 46 6.82 -6.09 -4.35
N ASP A 47 7.42 -6.13 -3.17
CA ASP A 47 8.77 -6.62 -2.92
C ASP A 47 8.71 -7.61 -1.75
N GLY A 48 8.65 -8.90 -2.05
CA GLY A 48 8.37 -9.95 -1.07
C GLY A 48 7.02 -9.75 -0.35
N ASP A 49 7.10 -9.55 0.97
CA ASP A 49 5.95 -9.36 1.87
C ASP A 49 5.57 -7.89 2.10
N VAL A 50 6.34 -6.96 1.52
CA VAL A 50 6.10 -5.53 1.60
C VAL A 50 5.75 -4.94 0.24
N ARG A 51 5.35 -3.67 0.26
CA ARG A 51 5.26 -2.82 -0.91
C ARG A 51 6.13 -1.59 -0.73
N VAL A 52 6.76 -1.18 -1.82
CA VAL A 52 7.52 0.07 -1.94
C VAL A 52 6.73 1.07 -2.77
N TRP A 53 6.95 2.36 -2.52
CA TRP A 53 6.43 3.42 -3.36
C TRP A 53 7.20 3.49 -4.68
N VAL A 54 6.48 3.55 -5.79
CA VAL A 54 7.06 3.77 -7.12
C VAL A 54 6.75 5.19 -7.61
N GLY A 55 5.57 5.70 -7.26
CA GLY A 55 5.11 7.04 -7.66
C GLY A 55 4.35 7.05 -8.98
N GLU A 56 3.52 8.08 -9.17
CA GLU A 56 2.94 8.37 -10.49
C GLU A 56 4.10 8.78 -11.41
N ALA A 57 4.29 8.04 -12.51
CA ALA A 57 5.15 8.46 -13.61
C ALA A 57 4.58 9.71 -14.29
#